data_AF-A0A504ZAW9-F1
#
_entry.id   AF-A0A504ZAW9-F1
#
_cell.length_a   1.000
_cell.length_b   1.000
_cell.length_c   1.000
_cell.angle_alpha   90.00
_cell.angle_beta   90.00
_cell.angle_gamma   90.00
#
_symmetry.space_group_name_H-M   'P 1'
#
loop_
_entity.id
_entity.type
_entity.pdbx_description
1 polymer ?
#
loop_
_entity_poly.entity_id
_entity_poly.type
_entity_poly.pdbx_seq_one_letter_code
_entity_poly.pdbx_strand_id
1 'polypeptide(L)'
;SGTIGNRFKKIGVENEEENRRRYRQLLFTSGKTLANHISGVILFHETFYHKADDGVRLVDHLIQNGIIPGIKVDKGVVPLAGSINECTTQGLDGLAERCSQYYKICGSIAPIALLCLRSVRPPHLIKL
;
A
#
# COMPACT_ATOMS: atom_id res chain seq x y z
N SER A 1 -5.02 -3.60 7.50
CA SER A 1 -4.50 -3.17 8.82
C SER A 1 -3.58 -4.14 9.56
N GLY A 2 -3.24 -5.33 9.04
CA GLY A 2 -2.47 -6.33 9.81
C GLY A 2 -1.01 -5.95 10.14
N THR A 3 -0.20 -5.57 9.15
CA THR A 3 1.24 -5.34 9.39
C THR A 3 1.55 -4.06 10.16
N ILE A 4 0.77 -2.99 9.97
CA ILE A 4 0.93 -1.75 10.72
C ILE A 4 0.54 -1.92 12.20
N GLY A 5 -0.45 -2.77 12.50
CA GLY A 5 -0.81 -3.12 13.87
C GLY A 5 0.36 -3.75 14.64
N ASN A 6 1.14 -4.63 14.00
CA ASN A 6 2.35 -5.19 14.62
C ASN A 6 3.42 -4.13 14.91
N ARG A 7 3.49 -3.05 14.12
CA ARG A 7 4.42 -1.94 14.37
C ARG A 7 3.94 -1.06 15.51
N PHE A 8 2.64 -0.76 15.55
CA PHE A 8 2.04 0.06 16.60
C PHE A 8 2.05 -0.64 17.96
N LYS A 9 1.79 -1.95 18.00
CA LYS A 9 1.86 -2.75 19.23
C LYS A 9 3.25 -2.69 19.88
N LYS A 10 4.33 -2.61 19.09
CA LYS A 10 5.70 -2.49 19.62
C LYS A 10 5.98 -1.18 20.34
N ILE A 11 5.23 -0.12 20.02
CA ILE A 11 5.35 1.21 20.61
C ILE A 11 4.18 1.55 21.54
N GLY A 12 3.34 0.57 21.89
CA GLY A 12 2.20 0.75 22.78
C GLY A 12 1.06 1.62 22.21
N VAL A 13 0.98 1.77 20.89
CA VAL A 13 -0.07 2.57 20.22
C VAL A 13 -1.19 1.66 19.72
N GLU A 14 -2.44 2.10 19.88
CA GLU A 14 -3.61 1.39 19.37
C GLU A 14 -3.73 1.49 17.85
N ASN A 15 -4.17 0.40 17.21
CA ASN A 15 -4.30 0.31 15.75
C ASN A 15 -5.65 0.84 15.26
N GLU A 16 -5.90 2.13 15.53
CA GLU A 16 -7.06 2.86 15.04
C GLU A 16 -6.78 3.51 13.69
N GLU A 17 -7.84 3.76 12.91
CA GLU A 17 -7.72 4.43 11.60
C GLU A 17 -7.04 5.80 11.71
N GLU A 18 -7.45 6.58 12.71
CA GLU A 18 -6.90 7.91 12.94
C GLU A 18 -5.41 7.87 13.26
N ASN A 19 -4.96 6.90 14.05
CA ASN A 19 -3.54 6.72 14.36
C ASN A 19 -2.74 6.32 13.11
N ARG A 20 -3.32 5.47 12.24
CA ARG A 20 -2.70 5.12 10.95
C ARG A 20 -2.60 6.33 10.03
N ARG A 21 -3.66 7.15 9.95
CA ARG A 21 -3.71 8.38 9.17
C ARG A 21 -2.67 9.38 9.65
N ARG A 22 -2.63 9.70 10.95
CA ARG A 22 -1.64 10.61 11.56
C ARG A 22 -0.21 10.14 11.35
N TYR A 23 0.05 8.84 11.53
CA TYR A 23 1.37 8.27 11.26
C TYR A 23 1.80 8.47 9.80
N ARG A 24 0.88 8.31 8.84
CA ARG A 24 1.17 8.53 7.41
C ARG A 24 1.32 10.00 7.07
N GLN A 25 0.47 10.87 7.61
CA GLN A 25 0.62 12.31 7.46
C GLN A 25 2.00 12.77 7.94
N LEU A 26 2.41 12.35 9.14
CA LEU A 26 3.73 12.67 9.69
C LEU A 26 4.87 12.37 8.70
N LEU A 27 4.82 11.21 8.04
CA LEU A 27 5.83 10.77 7.07
C LEU A 27 5.80 11.59 5.77
N PHE A 28 4.62 12.01 5.32
CA PHE A 28 4.48 12.70 4.02
C PHE A 28 4.63 14.21 4.14
N THR A 29 4.44 14.75 5.34
CA THR A 29 4.60 16.18 5.63
C THR A 29 5.96 16.50 6.28
N SER A 30 6.92 15.57 6.28
CA SER A 30 8.23 15.74 6.93
C SER A 30 9.15 16.81 6.27
N GLY A 31 8.67 17.53 5.25
CA GLY A 31 9.37 18.65 4.61
C GLY A 31 9.92 18.34 3.21
N LYS A 32 10.36 19.40 2.51
CA LYS A 32 10.79 19.34 1.09
C LYS A 32 12.05 18.48 0.85
N THR A 33 12.85 18.23 1.88
CA THR A 33 14.04 17.37 1.79
C THR A 33 13.70 15.91 1.53
N LEU A 34 12.46 15.50 1.79
CA LEU A 34 11.96 14.15 1.51
C LEU A 34 12.06 13.80 0.02
N ALA A 35 11.70 14.75 -0.85
CA ALA A 35 11.70 14.59 -2.30
C ALA A 35 13.09 14.31 -2.88
N ASN A 36 14.14 14.81 -2.22
CA ASN A 36 15.52 14.59 -2.66
C ASN A 36 16.00 13.15 -2.45
N HIS A 37 15.34 12.39 -1.58
CA HIS A 37 15.77 11.05 -1.17
C HIS A 37 14.74 9.96 -1.50
N ILE A 38 13.48 10.35 -1.72
CA ILE A 38 12.38 9.43 -1.98
C ILE A 38 11.72 9.80 -3.30
N SER A 39 11.93 8.94 -4.31
CA SER A 39 11.32 9.09 -5.63
C SER A 39 9.87 8.62 -5.69
N GLY A 40 9.48 7.69 -4.81
CA GLY A 40 8.12 7.16 -4.78
C GLY A 40 7.74 6.50 -3.47
N VAL A 41 6.44 6.48 -3.20
CA VAL A 41 5.87 5.94 -1.95
C VAL A 41 4.73 5.00 -2.30
N ILE A 42 4.82 3.74 -1.85
CA ILE A 42 3.76 2.75 -2.05
C ILE A 42 2.74 2.85 -0.92
N LEU A 43 1.50 3.11 -1.29
CA LEU A 43 0.36 3.29 -0.40
C LEU A 43 -0.53 2.05 -0.37
N PHE A 44 -1.27 1.91 0.72
CA PHE A 44 -2.38 0.96 0.82
C PHE A 44 -3.68 1.67 0.42
N HIS A 45 -4.68 0.89 -0.02
CA HIS A 45 -5.98 1.43 -0.46
C HIS A 45 -6.57 2.43 0.55
N GLU A 46 -6.58 2.08 1.84
CA GLU A 46 -7.05 2.96 2.92
C GLU A 46 -6.33 4.33 2.92
N THR A 47 -4.99 4.34 2.94
CA THR A 47 -4.19 5.57 2.97
C THR A 47 -4.32 6.41 1.69
N PHE A 48 -4.65 5.76 0.56
CA PHE A 48 -4.80 6.45 -0.73
C PHE A 48 -5.96 7.45 -0.73
N TYR A 49 -6.99 7.20 0.09
CA TYR A 49 -8.16 8.08 0.22
C TYR A 49 -8.13 8.97 1.47
N HIS A 50 -7.11 8.81 2.32
CA HIS A 50 -6.96 9.61 3.53
C HIS A 50 -6.60 11.07 3.22
N LYS A 51 -7.10 11.96 4.08
CA LYS A 51 -6.80 13.38 4.08
C LYS A 51 -5.88 13.73 5.24
N ALA A 52 -5.00 14.69 5.02
CA ALA A 52 -4.26 15.35 6.08
C ALA A 52 -5.18 16.30 6.88
N ASP A 53 -4.67 16.83 7.99
CA ASP A 53 -5.40 17.75 8.86
C ASP A 53 -5.80 19.05 8.15
N ASP A 54 -5.08 19.42 7.09
CA ASP A 54 -5.37 20.56 6.22
C ASP A 54 -6.48 20.29 5.18
N GLY A 55 -7.05 19.08 5.18
CA GLY A 55 -8.10 18.65 4.26
C GLY A 55 -7.60 18.20 2.88
N VAL A 56 -6.30 18.33 2.59
CA VAL A 56 -5.68 17.88 1.34
C VAL A 56 -5.45 16.37 1.41
N ARG A 57 -5.61 15.66 0.28
CA ARG A 57 -5.37 14.21 0.27
C ARG A 57 -3.88 13.93 0.47
N LEU A 58 -3.57 12.87 1.21
CA LEU A 58 -2.18 12.44 1.43
C LEU A 58 -1.44 12.15 0.12
N VAL A 59 -2.16 11.67 -0.90
CA VAL A 59 -1.61 11.45 -2.26
C VAL A 59 -1.22 12.78 -2.92
N ASP A 60 -2.02 13.83 -2.75
CA ASP A 60 -1.74 15.14 -3.35
C ASP A 60 -0.50 15.78 -2.71
N HIS A 61 -0.30 15.60 -1.39
CA HIS A 61 0.93 16.02 -0.71
C HIS A 61 2.17 15.35 -1.31
N LEU A 62 2.11 14.07 -1.68
CA LEU A 62 3.22 13.38 -2.33
C LEU A 62 3.49 13.96 -3.73
N ILE A 63 2.43 14.14 -4.52
CA ILE A 63 2.52 14.68 -5.88
C ILE A 63 3.09 16.10 -5.87
N GLN A 64 2.62 16.97 -4.96
CA GLN A 64 3.11 18.35 -4.81
C GLN A 64 4.58 18.40 -4.43
N ASN A 65 5.06 17.40 -3.69
CA ASN A 65 6.46 17.25 -3.35
C ASN A 65 7.27 16.55 -4.45
N GLY A 66 6.69 16.25 -5.62
CA GLY A 66 7.39 15.57 -6.73
C GLY A 66 7.64 14.08 -6.49
N ILE A 67 6.96 13.47 -5.51
CA ILE A 67 7.08 12.06 -5.15
C ILE A 67 5.99 11.27 -5.88
N ILE A 68 6.37 10.19 -6.55
CA ILE A 68 5.43 9.35 -7.31
C ILE A 68 4.63 8.46 -6.35
N PRO A 69 3.30 8.60 -6.25
CA PRO A 69 2.48 7.69 -5.46
C PRO A 69 2.37 6.33 -6.16
N GLY A 70 2.63 5.25 -5.42
CA GLY A 70 2.35 3.87 -5.82
C GLY A 70 1.17 3.32 -5.05
N ILE A 71 0.48 2.33 -5.62
CA ILE A 71 -0.66 1.67 -4.98
C ILE A 71 -0.43 0.17 -4.89
N LYS A 72 -0.57 -0.37 -3.68
CA LYS A 72 -0.55 -1.80 -3.44
C LYS A 72 -1.91 -2.40 -3.83
N VAL A 73 -1.91 -3.31 -4.80
CA VAL A 73 -3.16 -3.85 -5.41
C VAL A 73 -3.49 -5.28 -5.00
N ASP A 74 -2.58 -5.99 -4.32
CA ASP A 74 -2.90 -7.28 -3.73
C ASP A 74 -3.95 -7.16 -2.62
N LYS A 75 -4.83 -8.16 -2.57
CA LYS A 75 -5.85 -8.32 -1.53
C LYS A 75 -5.39 -9.22 -0.39
N GLY A 76 -4.12 -9.64 -0.40
CA GLY A 76 -3.52 -10.52 0.60
C GLY A 76 -3.22 -11.92 0.09
N VAL A 77 -2.70 -12.75 1.00
CA VAL A 77 -2.34 -14.15 0.72
C VAL A 77 -3.45 -15.08 1.18
N VAL A 78 -3.67 -16.14 0.42
CA VAL A 78 -4.59 -17.24 0.76
C VAL A 78 -3.87 -18.58 0.64
N PRO A 79 -4.26 -19.59 1.43
CA PRO A 79 -3.69 -20.93 1.29
C PRO A 79 -3.88 -21.47 -0.13
N LEU A 80 -2.84 -22.07 -0.70
CA LEU A 80 -2.93 -22.71 -2.00
C LEU A 80 -3.55 -24.10 -1.82
N ALA A 81 -4.73 -24.33 -2.42
CA ALA A 81 -5.39 -25.61 -2.37
C ALA A 81 -4.50 -26.73 -2.94
N GLY A 82 -4.40 -27.86 -2.23
CA GLY A 82 -3.53 -28.98 -2.62
C GLY A 82 -2.06 -28.85 -2.20
N SER A 83 -1.68 -27.78 -1.50
CA SER A 83 -0.32 -27.58 -0.99
C SER A 83 -0.24 -27.72 0.54
N ILE A 84 0.96 -27.98 1.05
CA ILE A 84 1.25 -27.97 2.49
C ILE A 84 2.00 -26.68 2.81
N ASN A 85 1.34 -25.78 3.55
CA ASN A 85 1.89 -24.49 4.00
C ASN A 85 2.33 -23.53 2.87
N GLU A 86 1.88 -23.72 1.63
CA GLU A 86 2.06 -22.71 0.58
C GLU A 86 0.85 -21.79 0.50
N CYS A 87 1.11 -20.56 0.05
CA CYS A 87 0.10 -19.54 -0.15
C CYS A 87 0.23 -18.94 -1.55
N THR A 88 -0.90 -18.52 -2.12
CA THR A 88 -0.98 -17.68 -3.31
C THR A 88 -1.51 -16.30 -2.94
N THR A 89 -1.35 -15.31 -3.81
CA THR A 89 -1.80 -13.93 -3.58
C THR A 89 -3.03 -13.63 -4.43
N GLN A 90 -4.06 -13.07 -3.82
CA GLN A 90 -5.29 -12.66 -4.50
C GLN A 90 -5.22 -11.18 -4.92
N GLY A 91 -6.04 -10.80 -5.89
CA GLY A 91 -6.19 -9.40 -6.32
C GLY A 91 -6.23 -9.16 -7.83
N LEU A 92 -6.26 -10.21 -8.66
CA LEU A 92 -6.40 -10.03 -10.11
C LEU A 92 -7.83 -9.67 -10.52
N ASP A 93 -8.83 -10.10 -9.75
CA ASP A 93 -10.24 -9.78 -10.03
C ASP A 93 -10.51 -8.28 -9.92
N GLY A 94 -11.02 -7.71 -11.03
CA GLY A 94 -11.30 -6.28 -11.15
C GLY A 94 -10.04 -5.40 -11.09
N LEU A 95 -8.86 -5.95 -11.37
CA LEU A 95 -7.60 -5.20 -11.27
C LEU A 95 -7.54 -4.04 -12.27
N ALA A 96 -8.01 -4.24 -13.51
CA ALA A 96 -7.98 -3.22 -14.55
C ALA A 96 -8.82 -1.99 -14.16
N GLU A 97 -10.04 -2.22 -13.66
CA GLU A 97 -10.96 -1.18 -13.21
C GLU A 97 -10.37 -0.42 -12.02
N ARG A 98 -9.79 -1.12 -11.04
CA ARG A 98 -9.13 -0.50 -9.89
C ARG A 98 -7.94 0.34 -10.32
N CYS A 99 -7.08 -0.16 -11.21
CA CYS A 99 -5.96 0.60 -11.75
C CYS A 99 -6.44 1.88 -12.46
N SER A 100 -7.52 1.80 -13.25
CA SER A 100 -8.11 2.96 -13.91
C SER A 100 -8.62 4.00 -12.89
N GLN A 101 -9.26 3.56 -11.80
CA GLN A 101 -9.70 4.46 -10.73
C GLN A 101 -8.54 5.18 -10.04
N TYR A 102 -7.46 4.46 -9.69
CA TYR A 102 -6.29 5.08 -9.08
C TYR A 102 -5.59 6.06 -10.03
N TYR A 103 -5.51 5.72 -11.32
CA TYR A 103 -4.95 6.61 -12.33
C TYR A 103 -5.71 7.94 -12.41
N LYS A 104 -7.06 7.89 -12.42
CA LYS A 104 -7.91 9.09 -12.43
C LYS A 104 -7.67 9.98 -11.22
N ILE A 105 -7.48 9.39 -10.04
CA ILE A 105 -7.26 10.12 -8.79
C ILE A 105 -5.92 10.87 -8.79
N CYS A 106 -4.89 10.27 -9.38
CA CYS A 106 -3.54 10.85 -9.49
C CYS A 106 -3.36 11.88 -10.62
N GLY A 107 -4.43 12.23 -11.35
CA GLY A 107 -4.45 13.42 -12.20
C GLY A 107 -3.36 13.48 -13.28
N SER A 108 -3.07 12.35 -13.95
CA SER A 108 -2.08 12.15 -15.05
C SER A 108 -0.76 11.48 -14.65
N ILE A 109 -0.50 11.28 -13.37
CA ILE A 109 0.62 10.45 -12.92
C ILE A 109 0.14 9.00 -12.80
N ALA A 110 0.74 8.09 -13.57
CA ALA A 110 0.44 6.67 -13.46
C ALA A 110 0.95 6.14 -12.12
N PRO A 111 0.08 5.74 -11.17
CA PRO A 111 0.56 5.15 -9.95
C PRO A 111 1.21 3.80 -10.26
N ILE A 112 2.37 3.56 -9.67
CA ILE A 112 3.03 2.25 -9.78
C ILE A 112 2.16 1.25 -9.02
N ALA A 113 1.46 0.39 -9.76
CA ALA A 113 0.69 -0.69 -9.18
C ALA A 113 1.65 -1.84 -8.82
N LEU A 114 1.77 -2.14 -7.52
CA LEU A 114 2.59 -3.24 -7.05
C LEU A 114 1.72 -4.41 -6.61
N LEU A 115 1.83 -5.53 -7.32
CA LEU A 115 1.29 -6.83 -6.92
C LEU A 115 2.39 -7.62 -6.22
N CYS A 116 2.30 -7.78 -4.90
CA CYS A 116 3.30 -8.53 -4.16
C CYS A 116 2.94 -10.01 -4.15
N LEU A 117 3.51 -10.80 -5.06
CA LEU A 117 3.39 -12.25 -5.03
C LEU A 117 4.24 -12.82 -3.89
N ARG A 118 3.59 -13.32 -2.83
CA ARG A 118 4.26 -14.11 -1.80
C ARG A 118 3.97 -15.59 -2.01
N SER A 119 5.01 -16.36 -2.32
CA SER A 119 5.05 -17.81 -2.07
C SER A 119 5.82 -18.04 -0.77
N VAL A 120 5.21 -18.77 0.17
CA VAL A 120 5.86 -19.16 1.42
C VAL A 120 6.45 -20.56 1.19
N ARG A 121 7.75 -20.60 0.89
CA ARG A 121 8.59 -21.76 0.47
C ARG A 121 8.28 -22.31 -0.94
N PRO A 122 9.29 -22.56 -1.79
CA PRO A 122 9.12 -23.41 -2.96
C PRO A 122 9.36 -24.87 -2.53
N PRO A 123 8.48 -25.79 -2.91
CA PRO A 123 8.96 -27.04 -3.43
C PRO A 123 8.18 -27.30 -4.71
N HIS A 124 8.84 -27.15 -5.86
CA HIS A 124 8.44 -27.68 -7.17
C HIS A 124 6.98 -28.15 -7.29
N LEU A 125 6.20 -27.40 -8.08
CA LEU A 125 5.00 -27.91 -8.73
C LEU A 125 5.16 -29.41 -9.05
N ILE A 126 4.16 -30.19 -8.67
CA ILE A 126 4.02 -31.67 -8.68
C ILE A 126 4.42 -32.34 -7.36
N LYS A 127 3.39 -32.74 -6.60
CA LYS A 127 3.28 -34.14 -6.15
C LYS A 127 1.90 -34.67 -6.54
N LEU A 128 1.93 -35.73 -7.35
CA LEU A 128 0.80 -36.63 -7.62
C LEU A 128 0.15 -37.10 -6.31
#